data_AF-A0A1L7D4H6-F1
#
_entry.id   AF-A0A1L7D4H6-F1
#
_cell.length_a   1.000
_cell.length_b   1.000
_cell.length_c   1.000
_cell.angle_alpha   90.00
_cell.angle_beta   90.00
_cell.angle_gamma   90.00
#
_symmetry.space_group_name_H-M   'P 1'
#
loop_
_entity.id
_entity.type
_entity.pdbx_description
1 polymer ?
#
loop_
_entity_poly.entity_id
_entity_poly.type
_entity_poly.pdbx_seq_one_letter_code
_entity_poly.pdbx_strand_id
1 'polypeptide(L)'
;MTRQADLAKAYEQSTSSRRASSDGVVTTPVEVVDFINRSAWQQTRQRFGVDLDHGRVQLIDPFAGTGIFFARLLETAPPDKVQGLVNNMFGLEVDPAAAAIADNNIRQVAQECGATPPDRPLVICADTFAIPNDQDIPALFDQVHRTGTHPYQPKGE
;
A
#
# COMPACT_ATOMS: atom_id res chain seq x y z
N MET A 1 -11.87 -6.30 -17.96
CA MET A 1 -10.74 -5.63 -17.30
C MET A 1 -10.60 -6.26 -15.92
N THR A 2 -9.39 -6.36 -15.38
CA THR A 2 -9.18 -6.86 -14.01
C THR A 2 -9.62 -5.76 -13.03
N ARG A 3 -10.14 -6.14 -11.84
CA ARG A 3 -10.59 -5.22 -10.79
C ARG A 3 -9.58 -4.08 -10.51
N GLN A 4 -8.29 -4.40 -10.52
CA GLN A 4 -7.22 -3.42 -10.28
C GLN A 4 -7.14 -2.35 -11.38
N ALA A 5 -7.40 -2.72 -12.63
CA ALA A 5 -7.46 -1.77 -13.74
C ALA A 5 -8.69 -0.86 -13.65
N ASP A 6 -9.83 -1.39 -13.19
CA ASP A 6 -11.06 -0.59 -13.02
C ASP A 6 -10.91 0.43 -11.89
N LEU A 7 -10.27 0.06 -10.77
CA LEU A 7 -9.97 0.98 -9.66
C LEU A 7 -9.00 2.09 -10.07
N ALA A 8 -7.93 1.75 -10.78
CA ALA A 8 -6.97 2.74 -11.27
C ALA A 8 -7.64 3.74 -12.23
N LYS A 9 -8.45 3.24 -13.16
CA LYS A 9 -9.20 4.06 -14.12
C LYS A 9 -10.25 4.94 -13.45
N ALA A 10 -10.96 4.43 -12.44
CA ALA A 10 -11.93 5.22 -11.67
C ALA A 10 -11.24 6.38 -10.91
N TYR A 11 -10.08 6.11 -10.31
CA TYR A 11 -9.29 7.14 -9.64
C TYR A 11 -8.75 8.18 -10.63
N GLU A 12 -8.24 7.77 -11.78
CA GLU A 12 -7.81 8.65 -12.88
C GLU A 12 -8.95 9.56 -13.38
N GLN A 13 -10.14 9.00 -13.59
CA GLN A 13 -11.33 9.78 -13.97
C GLN A 13 -11.73 10.79 -12.89
N SER A 14 -11.58 10.45 -11.61
CA SER A 14 -11.91 11.34 -10.50
C SER A 14 -10.92 12.50 -10.33
N THR A 15 -9.64 12.29 -10.69
CA THR A 15 -8.56 13.27 -10.51
C THR A 15 -8.33 14.14 -11.75
N SER A 16 -8.59 13.64 -12.96
CA SER A 16 -8.48 14.39 -14.21
C SER A 16 -9.37 15.65 -14.27
N SER A 17 -10.52 15.63 -13.60
CA SER A 17 -11.38 16.83 -13.44
C SER A 17 -10.84 17.86 -12.44
N ARG A 18 -9.97 17.46 -11.51
CA ARG A 18 -9.32 18.33 -10.51
C ARG A 18 -7.92 18.80 -10.92
N ARG A 19 -7.20 18.00 -11.70
CA ARG A 19 -5.82 18.25 -12.17
C ARG A 19 -5.82 18.46 -13.68
N ALA A 20 -6.39 19.58 -14.14
CA ALA A 20 -6.53 19.87 -15.57
C ALA A 20 -5.19 20.18 -16.30
N SER A 21 -4.03 20.09 -15.63
CA SER A 21 -2.77 20.51 -16.25
C SER A 21 -1.47 19.85 -15.73
N SER A 22 -1.50 18.77 -14.95
CA SER A 22 -0.25 18.13 -14.47
C SER A 22 -0.45 16.64 -14.15
N ASP A 23 0.25 15.78 -14.90
CA ASP A 23 0.65 14.40 -14.61
C ASP A 23 -0.43 13.41 -14.14
N GLY A 24 -0.95 12.66 -15.12
CA GLY A 24 -1.98 11.65 -14.95
C GLY A 24 -1.58 10.49 -14.04
N VAL A 25 -2.58 9.89 -13.41
CA VAL A 25 -2.46 8.67 -12.61
C VAL A 25 -1.75 7.59 -13.42
N VAL A 26 -0.51 7.25 -13.05
CA VAL A 26 0.27 6.21 -13.72
C VAL A 26 -0.22 4.86 -13.26
N THR A 27 -0.86 4.10 -14.15
CA THR A 27 -1.20 2.71 -13.87
C THR A 27 0.00 1.82 -14.22
N THR A 28 0.61 1.21 -13.21
CA THR A 28 1.67 0.23 -13.43
C THR A 28 1.06 -1.07 -14.00
N PRO A 29 1.55 -1.62 -15.13
CA PRO A 29 1.05 -2.89 -15.66
C PRO A 29 1.17 -4.02 -14.62
N VAL A 30 0.15 -4.87 -14.54
CA VAL A 30 0.06 -5.94 -13.53
C VAL A 30 1.25 -6.90 -13.62
N GLU A 31 1.72 -7.18 -14.82
CA GLU A 31 2.86 -8.07 -15.08
C GLU A 31 4.16 -7.52 -14.47
N VAL A 32 4.32 -6.19 -14.46
CA VAL A 32 5.47 -5.50 -13.85
C VAL A 32 5.38 -5.55 -12.33
N VAL A 33 4.18 -5.28 -11.77
CA VAL A 33 3.93 -5.37 -10.32
C VAL A 33 4.22 -6.79 -9.82
N ASP A 34 3.69 -7.80 -10.51
CA ASP A 34 3.89 -9.20 -10.20
C ASP A 34 5.36 -9.62 -10.25
N PHE A 35 6.10 -9.12 -11.25
CA PHE A 35 7.53 -9.37 -11.36
C PHE A 35 8.30 -8.79 -10.17
N ILE A 36 8.02 -7.54 -9.79
CA ILE A 36 8.66 -6.88 -8.66
C ILE A 36 8.35 -7.62 -7.35
N ASN A 37 7.08 -7.94 -7.10
CA ASN A 37 6.66 -8.65 -5.88
C ASN A 37 7.35 -10.01 -5.73
N ARG A 38 7.35 -10.83 -6.80
CA ARG A 38 8.05 -12.13 -6.80
C ARG A 38 9.55 -11.96 -6.59
N SER A 39 10.15 -10.94 -7.22
CA SER A 39 11.58 -10.65 -7.08
C SER A 39 11.92 -10.28 -5.64
N ALA A 40 11.15 -9.36 -5.03
CA ALA A 40 11.35 -8.96 -3.64
C ALA A 40 11.22 -10.15 -2.68
N TRP A 41 10.23 -11.02 -2.89
CA TRP A 41 10.05 -12.22 -2.08
C TRP A 41 11.26 -13.16 -2.19
N GLN A 42 11.65 -13.51 -3.42
CA GLN A 42 12.78 -14.41 -3.67
C GLN A 42 14.09 -13.86 -3.11
N GLN A 43 14.38 -12.58 -3.34
CA GLN A 43 15.61 -11.93 -2.86
C GLN A 43 15.67 -11.89 -1.33
N THR A 44 14.55 -11.62 -0.67
CA THR A 44 14.50 -11.61 0.81
C THR A 44 14.86 -12.98 1.38
N ARG A 45 14.26 -14.05 0.83
CA ARG A 45 14.55 -15.42 1.24
C ARG A 45 15.99 -15.82 0.93
N GLN A 46 16.51 -15.50 -0.25
CA GLN A 46 17.87 -15.85 -0.66
C GLN A 46 18.94 -15.11 0.16
N ARG A 47 18.72 -13.83 0.47
CA ARG A 47 19.72 -12.99 1.12
C ARG A 47 19.70 -13.06 2.63
N PHE A 48 18.50 -13.18 3.22
CA PHE A 48 18.30 -13.06 4.67
C PHE A 48 17.73 -14.33 5.32
N GLY A 49 17.33 -15.34 4.54
CA GLY A 49 16.80 -16.60 5.06
C GLY A 49 15.43 -16.48 5.74
N VAL A 50 14.69 -15.39 5.47
CA VAL A 50 13.34 -15.14 5.99
C VAL A 50 12.38 -14.87 4.84
N ASP A 51 11.12 -15.26 4.99
CA ASP A 51 10.04 -14.94 4.05
C ASP A 51 9.41 -13.57 4.38
N LEU A 52 8.70 -12.99 3.40
CA LEU A 52 8.03 -11.69 3.56
C LEU A 52 6.88 -11.71 4.59
N ASP A 53 6.27 -12.88 4.86
CA ASP A 53 5.22 -13.03 5.86
C ASP A 53 5.75 -13.08 7.29
N HIS A 54 7.07 -13.12 7.48
CA HIS A 54 7.68 -13.17 8.80
C HIS A 54 7.41 -11.85 9.54
N GLY A 55 6.95 -11.93 10.80
CA GLY A 55 6.62 -10.74 11.62
C GLY A 55 7.77 -9.79 12.01
N ARG A 56 8.97 -9.98 11.44
CA ARG A 56 10.11 -9.04 11.57
C ARG A 56 10.40 -8.31 10.26
N VAL A 57 9.69 -8.66 9.18
CA VAL A 57 9.80 -8.03 7.87
C VAL A 57 8.65 -7.05 7.75
N GLN A 58 8.99 -5.78 7.55
CA GLN A 58 8.02 -4.70 7.32
C GLN A 58 7.92 -4.46 5.82
N LEU A 59 6.70 -4.41 5.30
CA LEU A 59 6.40 -4.15 3.91
C LEU A 59 5.94 -2.69 3.79
N ILE A 60 6.78 -1.85 3.18
CA ILE A 60 6.52 -0.42 3.06
C ILE A 60 6.34 -0.07 1.59
N ASP A 61 5.20 0.53 1.25
CA ASP A 61 4.95 1.13 -0.05
C ASP A 61 4.84 2.65 0.13
N PRO A 62 5.89 3.42 -0.21
CA PRO A 62 5.93 4.86 0.03
C PRO A 62 5.04 5.68 -0.91
N PHE A 63 4.49 5.06 -1.97
CA PHE A 63 3.67 5.71 -3.00
C PHE A 63 2.55 4.76 -3.43
N ALA A 64 1.66 4.45 -2.50
CA ALA A 64 0.69 3.37 -2.64
C ALA A 64 -0.26 3.55 -3.83
N GLY A 65 -0.58 4.78 -4.24
CA GLY A 65 -1.56 5.06 -5.28
C GLY A 65 -2.92 4.44 -4.92
N THR A 66 -3.35 3.44 -5.70
CA THR A 66 -4.57 2.65 -5.42
C THR A 66 -4.30 1.33 -4.67
N GLY A 67 -3.08 1.10 -4.20
CA GLY A 67 -2.67 -0.06 -3.41
C GLY A 67 -2.31 -1.31 -4.23
N ILE A 68 -1.96 -1.15 -5.52
CA ILE A 68 -1.80 -2.29 -6.44
C ILE A 68 -0.68 -3.25 -6.03
N PHE A 69 0.45 -2.76 -5.50
CA PHE A 69 1.57 -3.62 -5.08
C PHE A 69 1.16 -4.57 -3.97
N PHE A 70 0.51 -4.06 -2.92
CA PHE A 70 0.01 -4.88 -1.83
C PHE A 70 -1.14 -5.78 -2.25
N ALA A 71 -2.11 -5.29 -3.03
CA ALA A 71 -3.21 -6.12 -3.52
C ALA A 71 -2.69 -7.33 -4.33
N ARG A 72 -1.79 -7.09 -5.30
CA ARG A 72 -1.19 -8.16 -6.10
C ARG A 72 -0.30 -9.09 -5.28
N LEU A 73 0.41 -8.57 -4.27
CA LEU A 73 1.21 -9.41 -3.37
C LEU A 73 0.32 -10.40 -2.61
N LEU A 74 -0.83 -9.97 -2.11
CA LEU A 74 -1.79 -10.84 -1.43
C LEU A 74 -2.43 -11.85 -2.40
N GLU A 75 -2.90 -11.39 -3.57
CA GLU A 75 -3.56 -12.24 -4.58
C GLU A 75 -2.64 -13.34 -5.13
N THR A 76 -1.32 -13.13 -5.12
CA THR A 76 -0.33 -14.08 -5.65
C THR A 76 0.42 -14.86 -4.57
N ALA A 77 0.18 -14.55 -3.29
CA ALA A 77 0.78 -15.25 -2.17
C ALA A 77 0.13 -16.63 -1.95
N PRO A 78 0.87 -17.61 -1.39
CA PRO A 78 0.25 -18.80 -0.82
C PRO A 78 -0.77 -18.42 0.27
N PRO A 79 -1.96 -19.05 0.33
CA PRO A 79 -3.01 -18.68 1.28
C PRO A 79 -2.58 -18.65 2.75
N ASP A 80 -1.68 -19.55 3.16
CA ASP A 80 -1.13 -19.63 4.52
C ASP A 80 -0.22 -18.45 4.89
N LYS A 81 0.18 -17.64 3.91
CA LYS A 81 1.11 -16.51 4.07
C LYS A 81 0.41 -15.16 4.14
N VAL A 82 -0.81 -15.06 3.61
CA VAL A 82 -1.57 -13.81 3.46
C VAL A 82 -1.73 -13.08 4.79
N GLN A 83 -2.05 -13.81 5.87
CA GLN A 83 -2.23 -13.20 7.19
C GLN A 83 -0.94 -12.56 7.73
N GLY A 84 0.22 -13.22 7.54
CA GLY A 84 1.51 -12.69 8.00
C GLY A 84 1.93 -11.44 7.22
N LEU A 85 1.65 -11.42 5.90
CA LEU A 85 1.90 -10.28 5.03
C LEU A 85 1.06 -9.06 5.46
N VAL A 86 -0.26 -9.19 5.56
CA VAL A 86 -1.15 -8.05 5.84
C VAL A 86 -0.89 -7.42 7.21
N ASN A 87 -0.43 -8.21 8.19
CA ASN A 87 -0.10 -7.71 9.52
C ASN A 87 1.06 -6.70 9.53
N ASN A 88 1.92 -6.74 8.50
CA ASN A 88 3.15 -5.93 8.42
C ASN A 88 3.17 -5.02 7.18
N MET A 89 2.00 -4.69 6.61
CA MET A 89 1.87 -3.73 5.51
C MET A 89 1.68 -2.29 6.02
N PHE A 90 2.42 -1.38 5.39
CA PHE A 90 2.44 0.06 5.68
C PHE A 90 2.53 0.85 4.37
N GLY A 91 1.40 1.34 3.88
CA GLY A 91 1.31 2.17 2.68
C GLY A 91 1.23 3.66 3.00
N LEU A 92 1.91 4.48 2.22
CA LEU A 92 1.82 5.93 2.30
C LEU A 92 1.35 6.48 0.97
N GLU A 93 0.48 7.48 1.04
CA GLU A 93 -0.02 8.17 -0.14
C GLU A 93 -0.27 9.64 0.20
N VAL A 94 0.14 10.53 -0.69
CA VAL A 94 0.06 11.97 -0.44
C VAL A 94 -1.36 12.51 -0.67
N ASP A 95 -2.13 11.87 -1.56
CA ASP A 95 -3.53 12.22 -1.81
C ASP A 95 -4.47 11.50 -0.81
N PRO A 96 -5.25 12.24 0.01
CA PRO A 96 -6.13 11.62 1.02
C PRO A 96 -7.19 10.67 0.43
N ALA A 97 -7.71 10.97 -0.76
CA ALA A 97 -8.72 10.12 -1.40
C ALA A 97 -8.08 8.83 -1.95
N ALA A 98 -6.90 8.94 -2.54
CA ALA A 98 -6.13 7.77 -2.98
C ALA A 98 -5.74 6.88 -1.79
N ALA A 99 -5.27 7.46 -0.69
CA ALA A 99 -4.96 6.73 0.54
C ALA A 99 -6.15 5.91 1.03
N ALA A 100 -7.35 6.50 1.07
CA ALA A 100 -8.58 5.82 1.46
C ALA A 100 -9.01 4.73 0.46
N ILE A 101 -8.85 4.96 -0.84
CA ILE A 101 -9.12 3.94 -1.88
C ILE A 101 -8.17 2.75 -1.72
N ALA A 102 -6.88 3.01 -1.54
CA ALA A 102 -5.87 1.98 -1.37
C ALA A 102 -6.10 1.15 -0.10
N ASP A 103 -6.35 1.79 1.04
CA ASP A 103 -6.64 1.10 2.31
C ASP A 103 -7.82 0.13 2.15
N ASN A 104 -8.94 0.61 1.59
CA ASN A 104 -10.13 -0.20 1.37
C ASN A 104 -9.88 -1.34 0.36
N ASN A 105 -9.15 -1.07 -0.73
CA ASN A 105 -8.82 -2.08 -1.73
C ASN A 105 -8.00 -3.22 -1.10
N ILE A 106 -6.93 -2.89 -0.38
CA ILE A 106 -6.05 -3.88 0.24
C ILE A 106 -6.79 -4.69 1.30
N ARG A 107 -7.62 -4.04 2.13
CA ARG A 107 -8.47 -4.74 3.12
C ARG A 107 -9.42 -5.74 2.48
N GLN A 108 -10.10 -5.33 1.42
CA GLN A 108 -11.04 -6.20 0.74
C GLN A 108 -10.32 -7.38 0.09
N VAL A 109 -9.19 -7.14 -0.60
CA VAL A 109 -8.37 -8.21 -1.18
C VAL A 109 -7.87 -9.17 -0.11
N ALA A 110 -7.39 -8.66 1.03
CA ALA A 110 -6.97 -9.50 2.16
C ALA A 110 -8.11 -10.41 2.65
N GLN A 111 -9.33 -9.88 2.78
CA GLN A 111 -10.52 -10.67 3.16
C GLN A 111 -10.88 -11.70 2.09
N GLU A 112 -10.84 -11.34 0.81
CA GLU A 112 -11.06 -12.25 -0.33
C GLU A 112 -10.02 -13.39 -0.35
N CYS A 113 -8.80 -13.11 0.10
CA CYS A 113 -7.72 -14.09 0.29
C CYS A 113 -7.78 -14.85 1.63
N GLY A 114 -8.80 -14.62 2.46
CA GLY A 114 -9.02 -15.35 3.72
C GLY A 114 -8.26 -14.81 4.94
N ALA A 115 -7.66 -13.62 4.86
CA ALA A 115 -7.02 -12.96 5.99
C ALA A 115 -7.97 -11.98 6.70
N THR A 116 -7.69 -11.73 7.98
CA THR A 116 -8.33 -10.66 8.75
C THR A 116 -7.38 -9.45 8.80
N PRO A 117 -7.69 -8.33 8.13
CA PRO A 117 -6.88 -7.13 8.20
C PRO A 117 -6.75 -6.62 9.65
N PRO A 118 -5.62 -5.99 10.01
CA PRO A 118 -5.46 -5.45 11.35
C PRO A 118 -6.41 -4.27 11.62
N ASP A 119 -6.72 -4.06 12.89
CA ASP A 119 -7.47 -2.90 13.40
C ASP A 119 -6.54 -1.67 13.50
N ARG A 120 -5.94 -1.31 12.37
CA ARG A 120 -5.20 -0.07 12.11
C ARG A 120 -5.22 0.17 10.61
N PRO A 121 -5.07 1.41 10.12
CA PRO A 121 -4.86 1.67 8.70
C PRO A 121 -3.75 0.78 8.12
N LEU A 122 -3.95 0.30 6.90
CA LEU A 122 -2.92 -0.28 6.03
C LEU A 122 -2.30 0.80 5.15
N VAL A 123 -3.04 1.87 4.84
CA VAL A 123 -2.53 3.05 4.14
C VAL A 123 -2.88 4.31 4.91
N ILE A 124 -1.92 5.23 5.08
CA ILE A 124 -2.15 6.55 5.67
C ILE A 124 -1.87 7.65 4.66
N CYS A 125 -2.58 8.77 4.82
CA CYS A 125 -2.22 9.99 4.11
C CYS A 125 -0.98 10.62 4.75
N ALA A 126 0.10 10.76 3.98
CA ALA A 126 1.32 11.47 4.38
C ALA A 126 2.18 11.78 3.14
N ASP A 127 2.89 12.91 3.18
CA ASP A 127 4.01 13.19 2.28
C ASP A 127 5.25 12.47 2.80
N THR A 128 5.62 11.37 2.13
CA THR A 128 6.78 10.56 2.48
C THR A 128 8.08 11.39 2.57
N PHE A 129 8.22 12.47 1.80
CA PHE A 129 9.40 13.33 1.84
C PHE A 129 9.44 14.26 3.08
N ALA A 130 8.32 14.46 3.74
CA ALA A 130 8.23 15.20 4.99
C ALA A 130 8.48 14.33 6.24
N ILE A 131 8.60 13.00 6.07
CA ILE A 131 8.84 12.06 7.16
C ILE A 131 10.32 12.04 7.54
N PRO A 132 10.67 12.20 8.84
CA PRO A 132 12.05 12.06 9.30
C PRO A 132 12.64 10.68 9.01
N ASN A 133 13.93 10.61 8.65
CA ASN A 133 14.59 9.34 8.35
C ASN A 133 14.65 8.36 9.53
N ASP A 134 14.59 8.87 10.75
CA ASP A 134 14.57 8.09 12.01
C ASP A 134 13.15 7.78 12.49
N GLN A 135 12.12 8.12 11.72
CA GLN A 135 10.74 7.80 12.04
C GLN A 135 10.52 6.27 12.01
N ASP A 136 10.05 5.74 13.13
CA ASP A 136 9.49 4.39 13.20
C ASP A 136 8.12 4.39 12.49
N ILE A 137 8.05 3.73 11.32
CA ILE A 137 6.85 3.67 10.49
C ILE A 137 5.70 2.91 11.18
N PRO A 138 5.91 1.71 11.76
CA PRO A 138 4.88 1.10 12.61
C PRO A 138 4.32 2.03 13.70
N ALA A 139 5.20 2.70 14.45
CA ALA A 139 4.76 3.61 15.51
C ALA A 139 3.95 4.81 14.97
N LEU A 140 4.28 5.28 13.76
CA LEU A 140 3.51 6.30 13.05
C LEU A 140 2.08 5.83 12.76
N PHE A 141 1.92 4.59 12.28
CA PHE A 141 0.60 4.01 12.01
C PHE A 141 -0.21 3.81 13.28
N ASP A 142 0.43 3.36 14.37
CA ASP A 142 -0.22 3.23 15.69
C ASP A 142 -0.67 4.60 16.24
N GLN A 143 0.11 5.66 16.00
CA GLN A 143 -0.29 7.02 16.34
C GLN A 143 -1.51 7.47 15.53
N VAL A 144 -1.50 7.27 14.21
CA VAL A 144 -2.63 7.62 13.34
C VAL A 144 -3.88 6.86 13.76
N HIS A 145 -3.77 5.56 14.02
CA HIS A 145 -4.89 4.74 14.48
C HIS A 145 -5.49 5.26 15.81
N ARG A 146 -4.65 5.58 16.80
CA ARG A 146 -5.11 6.06 18.11
C ARG A 146 -5.70 7.46 18.09
N THR A 147 -5.17 8.35 17.24
CA THR A 147 -5.48 9.79 17.30
C THR A 147 -6.37 10.28 16.16
N GLY A 148 -6.51 9.50 15.09
CA GLY A 148 -7.13 9.91 13.83
C GLY A 148 -6.39 11.05 13.12
N THR A 149 -5.25 11.50 13.65
CA THR A 149 -4.49 12.62 13.10
C THR A 149 -3.44 12.08 12.14
N HIS A 150 -3.46 12.58 10.91
CA HIS A 150 -2.44 12.27 9.92
C HIS A 150 -1.33 13.34 9.97
N PRO A 151 -0.13 13.02 10.49
CA PRO A 151 1.00 13.95 10.45
C PRO A 151 1.63 13.98 9.05
N TYR A 152 2.58 14.90 8.86
CA TYR A 152 3.37 15.00 7.61
C TYR A 152 2.49 15.18 6.36
N GLN A 153 1.34 15.85 6.48
CA GLN A 153 0.50 16.18 5.33
C GLN A 153 1.27 17.06 4.34
N PRO A 154 1.00 16.94 3.03
CA PRO A 154 1.57 17.85 2.05
C PRO A 154 1.27 19.29 2.46
N LYS A 155 2.30 20.14 2.48
CA LYS A 155 2.09 21.57 2.68
C LYS A 155 1.27 22.07 1.49
N GLY A 156 0.12 22.69 1.76
CA GLY A 156 -0.73 23.23 0.70
C GLY A 156 0.10 24.07 -0.27
N GLU A 157 -0.02 23.76 -1.56
CA GLU A 157 0.54 24.56 -2.66
C GLU A 157 -0.11 25.96 -2.71
#